data_AF-A0A519ZLW8-F1
#
_entry.id   AF-A0A519ZLW8-F1
#
_cell.length_a   1.000
_cell.length_b   1.000
_cell.length_c   1.000
_cell.angle_alpha   90.00
_cell.angle_beta   90.00
_cell.angle_gamma   90.00
#
_symmetry.space_group_name_H-M   'P 1'
#
loop_
_entity.id
_entity.type
_entity.pdbx_description
1 polymer ?
#
loop_
_entity_poly.entity_id
_entity_poly.type
_entity_poly.pdbx_seq_one_letter_code
_entity_poly.pdbx_strand_id
1 'polypeptide(L)'
;VDTHIYVGPNDASVPDAKRAASLGEFGGVGLFVRGHMWPVENNAYDYQPTKAALTDKYTLLMDQVEQLMNYKGLSVSVYTQTTDVEHEVNGLLTYDRLFEKMDVEKVKKVNQAVINAGRKIK
;
A
#
# COMPACT_ATOMS: atom_id res chain seq x y z
N VAL A 1 -14.39 -2.14 12.17
CA VAL A 1 -13.17 -2.26 12.99
C VAL A 1 -12.02 -1.87 12.08
N ASP A 2 -11.08 -1.10 12.60
CA ASP A 2 -9.93 -0.63 11.84
C ASP A 2 -8.64 -1.29 12.34
N THR A 3 -7.81 -1.72 11.41
CA THR A 3 -6.55 -2.44 11.67
C THR A 3 -5.43 -1.83 10.83
N HIS A 4 -4.26 -1.67 11.46
CA HIS A 4 -3.05 -1.17 10.82
C HIS A 4 -2.02 -2.30 10.84
N ILE A 5 -1.62 -2.77 9.65
CA ILE A 5 -0.74 -3.94 9.50
C ILE A 5 0.37 -3.57 8.53
N TYR A 6 1.46 -3.05 9.07
CA TYR A 6 2.62 -2.65 8.28
C TYR A 6 3.28 -3.87 7.61
N VAL A 7 3.74 -3.65 6.39
CA VAL A 7 3.91 -4.61 5.30
C VAL A 7 2.59 -5.23 4.86
N GLY A 8 1.93 -6.01 5.74
CA GLY A 8 0.57 -6.51 5.53
C GLY A 8 0.36 -7.30 4.22
N PRO A 9 -0.91 -7.51 3.80
CA PRO A 9 -2.16 -7.16 4.49
C PRO A 9 -2.75 -8.31 5.33
N ASN A 10 -1.99 -9.37 5.62
CA ASN A 10 -2.47 -10.56 6.32
C ASN A 10 -3.15 -10.23 7.66
N ASP A 11 -4.19 -11.00 8.03
CA ASP A 11 -4.92 -10.90 9.29
C ASP A 11 -5.66 -9.56 9.53
N ALA A 12 -6.03 -8.86 8.46
CA ALA A 12 -6.94 -7.71 8.55
C ALA A 12 -8.26 -8.07 9.24
N SER A 13 -8.88 -7.06 9.86
CA SER A 13 -10.19 -7.20 10.50
C SER A 13 -11.24 -7.83 9.58
N VAL A 14 -12.16 -8.59 10.18
CA VAL A 14 -13.36 -9.14 9.51
C VAL A 14 -14.57 -8.30 9.94
N PRO A 15 -15.51 -7.97 9.04
CA PRO A 15 -16.70 -7.22 9.40
C PRO A 15 -17.63 -8.04 10.31
N ASP A 16 -18.49 -7.34 11.03
CA ASP A 16 -19.63 -7.94 11.74
C ASP A 16 -20.95 -7.40 11.19
N ALA A 17 -22.08 -7.85 11.73
CA ALA A 17 -23.41 -7.47 11.26
C ALA A 17 -23.71 -5.95 11.31
N LYS A 18 -22.90 -5.15 12.03
CA LYS A 18 -23.11 -3.71 12.22
C LYS A 18 -21.91 -2.86 11.80
N ARG A 19 -20.74 -3.45 11.55
CA ARG A 19 -19.48 -2.72 11.33
C ARG A 19 -18.72 -3.27 10.14
N ALA A 20 -18.38 -2.38 9.20
CA ALA A 20 -17.41 -2.64 8.14
C ALA A 20 -16.02 -2.93 8.71
N ALA A 21 -15.19 -3.65 7.94
CA ALA A 21 -13.78 -3.88 8.26
C ALA A 21 -12.87 -2.99 7.42
N SER A 22 -11.94 -2.31 8.09
CA SER A 22 -10.97 -1.42 7.49
C SER A 22 -9.55 -1.95 7.76
N LEU A 23 -8.76 -2.03 6.70
CA LEU A 23 -7.31 -2.08 6.75
C LEU A 23 -6.82 -0.65 6.53
N GLY A 24 -6.86 0.14 7.61
CA GLY A 24 -6.62 1.59 7.60
C GLY A 24 -5.20 1.98 7.24
N GLU A 25 -4.23 1.08 7.47
CA GLU A 25 -2.88 1.20 6.94
C GLU A 25 -2.29 -0.18 6.65
N PHE A 26 -1.69 -0.33 5.47
CA PHE A 26 -0.85 -1.48 5.12
C PHE A 26 0.21 -1.07 4.09
N GLY A 27 1.16 -1.97 3.84
CA GLY A 27 2.30 -1.66 2.99
C GLY A 27 3.41 -0.97 3.77
N GLY A 28 3.75 0.27 3.44
CA GLY A 28 4.90 0.91 4.07
C GLY A 28 6.25 0.33 3.63
N VAL A 29 6.28 -0.20 2.41
CA VAL A 29 7.49 -0.70 1.74
C VAL A 29 8.24 0.47 1.11
N GLY A 30 9.51 0.62 1.48
CA GLY A 30 10.35 1.74 1.08
C GLY A 30 11.26 1.47 -0.11
N LEU A 31 11.68 2.57 -0.73
CA LEU A 31 12.75 2.62 -1.72
C LEU A 31 13.59 3.87 -1.44
N PHE A 32 14.88 3.69 -1.20
CA PHE A 32 15.80 4.82 -1.04
C PHE A 32 16.07 5.48 -2.39
N VAL A 33 15.85 6.79 -2.48
CA VAL A 33 16.12 7.58 -3.69
C VAL A 33 17.10 8.69 -3.33
N ARG A 34 18.39 8.46 -3.64
CA ARG A 34 19.47 9.41 -3.31
C ARG A 34 19.19 10.79 -3.90
N GLY A 35 19.45 11.83 -3.12
CA GLY A 35 19.23 13.23 -3.51
C GLY A 35 17.80 13.74 -3.28
N HIS A 36 16.85 12.86 -2.96
CA HIS A 36 15.43 13.19 -2.80
C HIS A 36 14.88 12.87 -1.39
N MET A 37 15.78 12.60 -0.42
CA MET A 37 15.44 12.23 0.95
C MET A 37 15.68 13.41 1.89
N TRP A 38 14.94 13.47 2.99
CA TRP A 38 15.26 14.39 4.08
C TRP A 38 16.64 14.05 4.67
N PRO A 39 17.44 15.04 5.10
CA PRO A 39 18.84 14.83 5.51
C PRO A 39 18.95 14.28 6.94
N VAL A 40 18.30 13.15 7.20
CA VAL A 40 18.32 12.39 8.45
C VAL A 40 18.51 10.89 8.17
N GLU A 41 18.57 10.06 9.20
CA GLU A 41 18.47 8.62 9.03
C GLU A 41 17.05 8.26 8.56
N ASN A 42 16.97 7.50 7.46
CA ASN A 42 15.71 7.17 6.79
C ASN A 42 15.39 5.68 6.99
N ASN A 43 14.11 5.34 7.13
CA ASN A 43 13.60 3.98 7.36
C ASN A 43 12.27 3.70 6.63
N ALA A 44 11.87 2.43 6.65
CA ALA A 44 10.58 1.92 6.22
C ALA A 44 10.31 0.57 6.92
N TYR A 45 9.11 0.03 6.78
CA TYR A 45 8.73 -1.25 7.40
C TYR A 45 9.24 -2.47 6.63
N ASP A 46 9.50 -2.30 5.33
CA ASP A 46 10.18 -3.24 4.45
C ASP A 46 10.86 -2.44 3.33
N TYR A 47 11.74 -3.05 2.54
CA TYR A 47 12.51 -2.35 1.52
C TYR A 47 12.52 -3.12 0.20
N GLN A 48 12.50 -2.37 -0.90
CA GLN A 48 12.74 -2.93 -2.23
C GLN A 48 13.93 -2.23 -2.87
N PRO A 49 14.79 -2.99 -3.59
CA PRO A 49 16.05 -2.45 -4.12
C PRO A 49 15.85 -1.56 -5.34
N THR A 50 14.69 -1.63 -6.00
CA THR A 50 14.43 -0.92 -7.26
C THR A 50 12.97 -0.47 -7.36
N LYS A 51 12.71 0.54 -8.20
CA LYS A 51 11.36 0.99 -8.59
C LYS A 51 10.50 -0.16 -9.14
N ALA A 52 11.09 -1.05 -9.93
CA ALA A 52 10.41 -2.22 -10.47
C ALA A 52 10.00 -3.20 -9.35
N ALA A 53 10.95 -3.58 -8.48
CA ALA A 53 10.66 -4.47 -7.36
C ALA A 53 9.64 -3.88 -6.37
N LEU A 54 9.70 -2.56 -6.13
CA LEU A 54 8.69 -1.87 -5.32
C LEU A 54 7.29 -1.93 -5.96
N THR A 55 7.20 -1.74 -7.28
CA THR A 55 5.93 -1.84 -8.01
C THR A 55 5.38 -3.27 -8.01
N ASP A 56 6.25 -4.27 -8.17
CA ASP A 56 5.84 -5.68 -8.16
C ASP A 56 5.36 -6.09 -6.76
N LYS A 57 6.04 -5.61 -5.71
CA LYS A 57 5.60 -5.79 -4.32
C LYS A 57 4.24 -5.12 -4.05
N TYR A 58 4.02 -3.90 -4.54
CA TYR A 58 2.72 -3.24 -4.45
C TYR A 58 1.61 -4.06 -5.13
N THR A 59 1.88 -4.57 -6.34
CA THR A 59 0.93 -5.41 -7.08
C THR A 59 0.56 -6.66 -6.28
N LEU A 60 1.55 -7.35 -5.72
CA LEU A 60 1.33 -8.51 -4.86
C LEU A 60 0.45 -8.18 -3.64
N LEU A 61 0.71 -7.05 -2.97
CA LEU A 61 -0.08 -6.62 -1.83
C LEU A 61 -1.53 -6.33 -2.21
N MET A 62 -1.76 -5.74 -3.39
CA MET A 62 -3.11 -5.48 -3.90
C MET A 62 -3.85 -6.77 -4.28
N ASP A 63 -3.16 -7.78 -4.82
CA ASP A 63 -3.75 -9.11 -5.06
C ASP A 63 -4.19 -9.75 -3.73
N GLN A 64 -3.42 -9.57 -2.66
CA GLN A 64 -3.78 -10.06 -1.32
C GLN A 64 -4.96 -9.27 -0.72
N VAL A 65 -5.04 -7.95 -0.94
CA VAL A 65 -6.22 -7.16 -0.59
C VAL A 65 -7.46 -7.67 -1.30
N GLU A 66 -7.37 -7.99 -2.59
CA GLU A 66 -8.48 -8.59 -3.33
C GLU A 66 -8.92 -9.93 -2.72
N GLN A 67 -7.97 -10.77 -2.29
CA GLN A 67 -8.30 -12.02 -1.59
C GLN A 67 -9.01 -11.77 -0.25
N LEU A 68 -8.55 -10.81 0.55
CA LEU A 68 -9.20 -10.45 1.81
C LEU A 68 -10.61 -9.90 1.58
N MET A 69 -10.79 -9.08 0.55
CA MET A 69 -12.10 -8.58 0.13
C MET A 69 -13.03 -9.76 -0.24
N ASN A 70 -12.57 -10.68 -1.10
CA ASN A 70 -13.39 -11.80 -1.58
C ASN A 70 -13.72 -12.85 -0.50
N TYR A 71 -12.76 -13.17 0.38
CA TYR A 71 -12.88 -14.31 1.28
C TYR A 71 -13.09 -13.95 2.75
N LYS A 72 -12.77 -12.71 3.15
CA LYS A 72 -12.87 -12.21 4.53
C LYS A 72 -13.78 -11.00 4.67
N GLY A 73 -14.37 -10.49 3.58
CA GLY A 73 -15.29 -9.37 3.61
C GLY A 73 -14.63 -8.03 3.94
N LEU A 74 -13.32 -7.90 3.71
CA LEU A 74 -12.61 -6.63 3.90
C LEU A 74 -13.32 -5.54 3.08
N SER A 75 -13.67 -4.44 3.74
CA SER A 75 -14.52 -3.40 3.15
C SER A 75 -13.71 -2.21 2.64
N VAL A 76 -12.58 -1.90 3.27
CA VAL A 76 -11.70 -0.77 2.95
C VAL A 76 -10.25 -1.18 3.15
N SER A 77 -9.36 -0.67 2.30
CA SER A 77 -7.90 -0.79 2.44
C SER A 77 -7.22 0.52 2.04
N VAL A 78 -6.24 0.98 2.81
CA VAL A 78 -5.46 2.19 2.52
C VAL A 78 -3.97 1.87 2.56
N TYR A 79 -3.29 2.03 1.41
CA TYR A 79 -1.85 1.84 1.32
C TYR A 79 -1.13 3.08 1.85
N THR A 80 -0.24 2.89 2.83
CA THR A 80 0.59 3.96 3.38
C THR A 80 1.91 4.03 2.59
N GLN A 81 2.35 5.16 2.04
CA GLN A 81 1.77 6.51 2.06
C GLN A 81 1.96 7.23 0.71
N THR A 82 1.38 8.43 0.55
CA THR A 82 1.45 9.19 -0.71
C THR A 82 2.85 9.75 -1.00
N THR A 83 3.56 10.23 0.02
CA THR A 83 4.87 10.85 -0.13
C THR A 83 5.81 10.41 0.99
N ASP A 84 7.10 10.36 0.73
CA ASP A 84 8.09 10.27 1.80
C ASP A 84 7.92 11.49 2.74
N VAL A 85 8.07 11.24 4.03
CA VAL A 85 8.14 12.23 5.11
C VAL A 85 9.52 12.17 5.75
N GLU A 86 9.79 12.93 6.81
CA GLU A 86 11.14 13.20 7.32
C GLU A 86 12.01 11.93 7.41
N HIS A 87 11.64 10.96 8.24
CA HIS A 87 12.43 9.73 8.38
C HIS A 87 11.86 8.57 7.56
N GLU A 88 10.63 8.64 7.05
CA GLU A 88 9.97 7.51 6.40
C GLU A 88 10.01 7.59 4.87
N VAL A 89 10.61 6.59 4.24
CA VAL A 89 10.85 6.52 2.78
C VAL A 89 9.99 5.47 2.06
N ASN A 90 8.75 5.32 2.48
CA ASN A 90 7.75 4.39 1.91
C ASN A 90 6.61 5.09 1.16
N GLY A 91 6.83 6.34 0.74
CA GLY A 91 5.93 7.08 -0.11
C GLY A 91 5.88 6.57 -1.55
N LEU A 92 4.75 6.81 -2.22
CA LEU A 92 4.63 6.69 -3.67
C LEU A 92 5.50 7.72 -4.40
N LEU A 93 5.68 8.89 -3.78
CA LEU A 93 6.53 9.99 -4.23
C LEU A 93 7.66 10.23 -3.23
N THR A 94 8.78 10.78 -3.69
CA THR A 94 9.87 11.25 -2.82
C THR A 94 9.48 12.45 -1.94
N TYR A 95 10.36 12.80 -1.00
CA TYR A 95 10.13 13.89 -0.05
C TYR A 95 9.93 15.24 -0.74
N ASP A 96 10.57 15.49 -1.87
CA ASP A 96 10.38 16.69 -2.67
C ASP A 96 9.25 16.58 -3.71
N ARG A 97 8.58 15.43 -3.80
CA ARG A 97 7.56 15.09 -4.79
C ARG A 97 8.04 15.19 -6.24
N LEU A 98 9.35 15.09 -6.48
CA LEU A 98 9.94 15.17 -7.82
C LEU A 98 10.14 13.81 -8.49
N PHE A 99 10.07 12.71 -7.72
CA PHE A 99 10.31 11.37 -8.25
C PHE A 99 9.23 10.39 -7.81
N GLU A 100 8.62 9.73 -8.80
CA GLU A 100 7.67 8.63 -8.61
C GLU A 100 8.42 7.32 -8.34
N LYS A 101 8.18 6.73 -7.17
CA LYS A 101 8.92 5.55 -6.68
C LYS A 101 8.35 4.23 -7.20
N MET A 102 7.16 4.26 -7.79
CA MET A 102 6.52 3.13 -8.46
C MET A 102 6.08 3.51 -9.88
N ASP A 103 5.81 2.52 -10.72
CA ASP A 103 5.18 2.73 -12.03
C ASP A 103 3.69 3.07 -11.83
N VAL A 104 3.34 4.34 -12.05
CA VAL A 104 2.00 4.88 -11.81
C VAL A 104 0.94 4.21 -12.69
N GLU A 105 1.27 3.81 -13.91
CA GLU A 105 0.33 3.14 -14.80
C GLU A 105 0.03 1.72 -14.31
N LYS A 106 1.04 0.99 -13.82
CA LYS A 106 0.82 -0.32 -13.18
C LYS A 106 0.02 -0.20 -11.89
N VAL A 107 0.34 0.77 -11.03
CA VAL A 107 -0.40 1.07 -9.79
C VAL A 107 -1.87 1.37 -10.10
N LYS A 108 -2.14 2.24 -11.07
CA LYS A 108 -3.49 2.57 -11.51
C LYS A 108 -4.23 1.34 -12.03
N LYS A 109 -3.56 0.51 -12.84
CA LYS A 109 -4.15 -0.70 -13.42
C LYS A 109 -4.58 -1.69 -12.33
N VAL A 110 -3.73 -1.97 -11.35
CA VAL A 110 -4.06 -2.92 -10.27
C VAL A 110 -5.16 -2.35 -9.36
N ASN A 111 -5.12 -1.06 -9.02
CA ASN A 111 -6.19 -0.41 -8.25
C ASN A 111 -7.54 -0.52 -8.96
N GLN A 112 -7.56 -0.27 -10.27
CA GLN A 112 -8.77 -0.38 -11.07
C GLN A 112 -9.28 -1.83 -11.15
N ALA A 113 -8.39 -2.81 -11.17
CA ALA A 113 -8.75 -4.24 -11.14
C ALA A 113 -9.46 -4.60 -9.83
N VAL A 114 -8.88 -4.24 -8.67
CA VAL A 114 -9.47 -4.49 -7.35
C VAL A 114 -10.82 -3.78 -7.20
N ILE A 115 -10.93 -2.51 -7.60
CA ILE A 115 -12.20 -1.77 -7.59
C ILE A 115 -13.26 -2.46 -8.45
N ASN A 116 -12.88 -2.93 -9.64
CA ASN A 116 -13.81 -3.62 -10.53
C ASN A 116 -14.19 -5.01 -10.02
N ALA A 117 -13.30 -5.72 -9.33
CA ALA A 117 -13.62 -6.97 -8.65
C ALA A 117 -14.62 -6.73 -7.51
N GLY A 118 -14.40 -5.71 -6.67
CA GLY A 118 -15.31 -5.36 -5.58
C GLY A 118 -16.73 -5.01 -6.05
N ARG A 119 -16.88 -4.36 -7.21
CA ARG A 119 -18.19 -4.07 -7.83
C ARG A 119 -18.98 -5.32 -8.23
N LYS A 120 -18.34 -6.49 -8.33
CA LYS A 120 -18.98 -7.76 -8.69
C LYS A 120 -19.44 -8.55 -7.46
N ILE A 121 -18.97 -8.18 -6.27
CA ILE A 121 -19.38 -8.79 -5.01
C ILE A 121 -20.79 -8.30 -4.71
N LYS A 122 -21.73 -9.23 -4.55
CA LYS A 122 -23.14 -8.97 -4.25
C LYS A 122 -23.39 -9.00 -2.75
#